data_AF-A0A5C9C0N3-F1
#
_entry.id   AF-A0A5C9C0N3-F1
#
_cell.length_a   1.000
_cell.length_b   1.000
_cell.length_c   1.000
_cell.angle_alpha   90.00
_cell.angle_beta   90.00
_cell.angle_gamma   90.00
#
_symmetry.space_group_name_H-M   'P 1'
#
loop_
_entity.id
_entity.type
_entity.pdbx_description
1 polymer ?
#
loop_
_entity_poly.entity_id
_entity_poly.type
_entity_poly.pdbx_seq_one_letter_code
_entity_poly.pdbx_strand_id
1 'polypeptide(L)'
;MQDLDSTLFIKQGFKLANNSSIQFLPLTKDESNEYKQNSPLPYPQININLVEYTTAGYIQQFNLDTNDSAFAKEVLSVFKLQVIITESPTKALLNKDLDILIKQGPSNGIGIPIYNLPVTANGFAELLKKSLPIILDSTNHFELIEMKVAGAFVGDNFILENTAGLERTPVYSKDKLSKYSYNNQPQIIRWGNQEYREIILKGKNKTILNDSLQKGVEYARDLFDADIVFLLQEGRDVLNDKNYLLQFPAQIAYNINDDGQAKPYINLITGKYHYLIEGKDTIAQFSVKRNIVETEKKLFAHQVTNGFTMSSITNIENTERIINMNYPFLVEGKLWNQPFKICISTGLREIYFNNQLICIAYGNKLPERFVSLGESINATTFNALMIIAYNQFLQ
;
A
#
# COMPACT_ATOMS: atom_id res chain seq x y z
N MET A 1 31.63 7.78 -5.25
CA MET A 1 30.47 7.10 -5.85
C MET A 1 31.02 6.39 -7.08
N GLN A 2 30.99 5.06 -7.16
CA GLN A 2 31.59 4.35 -8.29
C GLN A 2 30.56 4.25 -9.42
N ASP A 3 30.90 4.81 -10.58
CA ASP A 3 30.17 4.60 -11.83
C ASP A 3 30.51 3.22 -12.42
N LEU A 4 29.83 2.84 -13.50
CA LEU A 4 30.07 1.57 -14.19
C LEU A 4 31.54 1.44 -14.62
N ASP A 5 32.15 2.52 -15.08
CA ASP A 5 33.56 2.55 -15.51
C ASP A 5 34.50 2.21 -14.35
N SER A 6 34.31 2.86 -13.20
CA SER A 6 35.04 2.57 -11.96
C SER A 6 34.88 1.12 -11.53
N THR A 7 33.65 0.58 -11.64
CA THR A 7 33.33 -0.80 -11.25
C THR A 7 34.04 -1.79 -12.17
N LEU A 8 33.98 -1.57 -13.48
CA LEU A 8 34.67 -2.39 -14.49
C LEU A 8 36.18 -2.36 -14.29
N PHE A 9 36.74 -1.19 -14.00
CA PHE A 9 38.18 -1.05 -13.79
C PHE A 9 38.63 -1.79 -12.54
N ILE A 10 37.91 -1.64 -11.44
CA ILE A 10 38.26 -2.28 -10.16
C ILE A 10 38.08 -3.79 -10.22
N LYS A 11 37.01 -4.28 -10.85
CA LYS A 11 36.64 -5.71 -10.81
C LYS A 11 37.20 -6.52 -11.96
N GLN A 12 37.40 -5.91 -13.12
CA GLN A 12 37.80 -6.60 -14.36
C GLN A 12 39.03 -5.96 -15.04
N GLY A 13 39.53 -4.84 -14.53
CA GLY A 13 40.65 -4.12 -15.13
C GLY A 13 40.32 -3.39 -16.44
N PHE A 14 39.04 -3.25 -16.80
CA PHE A 14 38.60 -2.62 -18.04
C PHE A 14 38.21 -1.15 -17.83
N LYS A 15 38.36 -0.34 -18.88
CA LYS A 15 37.82 1.03 -18.93
C LYS A 15 36.93 1.19 -20.15
N LEU A 16 35.81 1.88 -19.98
CA LEU A 16 34.95 2.32 -21.06
C LEU A 16 35.70 3.37 -21.89
N ALA A 17 35.51 3.33 -23.21
CA ALA A 17 36.04 4.38 -24.07
C ALA A 17 35.35 5.71 -23.76
N ASN A 18 36.09 6.82 -23.78
CA ASN A 18 35.56 8.18 -23.53
C ASN A 18 34.41 8.62 -24.48
N ASN A 19 34.08 7.81 -25.49
CA ASN A 19 33.01 7.98 -26.48
C ASN A 19 32.16 6.71 -26.65
N SER A 20 31.93 5.94 -25.59
CA SER A 20 31.03 4.78 -25.66
C SER A 20 29.60 5.24 -25.95
N SER A 21 29.13 5.01 -27.18
CA SER A 21 27.71 5.14 -27.52
C SER A 21 26.94 4.05 -26.79
N ILE A 22 26.38 4.36 -25.63
CA ILE A 22 25.47 3.46 -24.91
C ILE A 22 24.18 3.38 -25.75
N GLN A 23 23.88 2.20 -26.28
CA GLN A 23 22.64 1.93 -26.98
C GLN A 23 21.76 1.04 -26.11
N PHE A 24 20.58 1.55 -25.73
CA PHE A 24 19.54 0.73 -25.12
C PHE A 24 18.77 0.06 -26.25
N LEU A 25 19.02 -1.23 -26.48
CA LEU A 25 18.27 -2.03 -27.43
C LEU A 25 17.05 -2.63 -26.71
N PRO A 26 15.85 -2.58 -27.28
CA PRO A 26 14.71 -3.28 -26.71
C PRO A 26 14.99 -4.79 -26.68
N LEU A 27 14.62 -5.44 -25.57
CA LEU A 27 14.62 -6.91 -25.48
C LEU A 27 13.73 -7.46 -26.60
N THR A 28 14.37 -8.09 -27.57
CA THR A 28 13.67 -8.86 -28.61
C THR A 28 13.39 -10.24 -28.01
N LYS A 29 12.15 -10.74 -28.16
CA LYS A 29 11.72 -12.06 -27.64
C LYS A 29 12.51 -13.23 -28.22
N ASP A 30 13.32 -12.98 -29.23
CA ASP A 30 14.17 -13.98 -29.85
C ASP A 30 15.55 -13.99 -29.20
N GLU A 31 15.83 -15.08 -28.47
CA GLU A 31 17.17 -15.49 -28.03
C GLU A 31 18.18 -15.63 -29.20
N SER A 32 17.73 -15.47 -30.45
CA SER A 32 18.53 -15.65 -31.66
C SER A 32 19.25 -14.40 -32.17
N ASN A 33 19.25 -13.28 -31.44
CA ASN A 33 20.24 -12.23 -31.69
C ASN A 33 21.61 -12.62 -31.09
N GLU A 34 22.10 -13.81 -31.45
CA GLU A 34 23.54 -13.98 -31.61
C GLU A 34 23.96 -12.89 -32.60
N TYR A 35 24.61 -11.84 -32.11
CA TYR A 35 25.39 -10.95 -32.96
C TYR A 35 26.44 -11.81 -33.67
N LYS A 36 26.09 -12.41 -34.81
CA LYS A 36 27.00 -13.09 -35.73
C LYS A 36 27.85 -12.05 -36.44
N GLN A 37 28.66 -11.32 -35.69
CA GLN A 37 29.75 -10.56 -36.28
C GLN A 37 30.91 -11.53 -36.53
N ASN A 38 31.13 -11.95 -37.77
CA ASN A 38 32.19 -12.91 -38.13
C ASN A 38 33.62 -12.34 -38.03
N SER A 39 33.80 -11.18 -37.40
CA SER A 39 35.09 -10.48 -37.31
C SER A 39 35.49 -10.28 -35.85
N PRO A 40 36.77 -10.44 -35.48
CA PRO A 40 37.24 -10.14 -34.13
C PRO A 40 36.94 -8.67 -33.82
N LEU A 41 36.30 -8.44 -32.68
CA LEU A 41 36.00 -7.09 -32.22
C LEU A 41 37.32 -6.40 -31.85
N PRO A 42 37.53 -5.13 -32.21
CA PRO A 42 38.71 -4.39 -31.80
C PRO A 42 38.78 -4.16 -30.28
N TYR A 43 37.64 -4.35 -29.58
CA TYR A 43 37.51 -4.20 -28.13
C TYR A 43 36.51 -5.21 -27.57
N PRO A 44 36.64 -5.65 -26.31
CA PRO A 44 35.64 -6.48 -25.67
C PRO A 44 34.26 -5.80 -25.62
N GLN A 45 33.20 -6.55 -25.93
CA GLN A 45 31.81 -6.09 -25.84
C GLN A 45 31.18 -6.56 -24.53
N ILE A 46 30.48 -5.66 -23.84
CA ILE A 46 29.72 -5.94 -22.62
C ILE A 46 28.23 -5.91 -22.98
N ASN A 47 27.56 -7.05 -22.81
CA ASN A 47 26.11 -7.17 -22.95
C ASN A 47 25.51 -7.32 -21.54
N ILE A 48 24.52 -6.49 -21.24
CA ILE A 48 23.79 -6.50 -19.97
C ILE A 48 22.32 -6.73 -20.29
N ASN A 49 21.81 -7.91 -19.92
CA ASN A 49 20.41 -8.26 -20.07
C ASN A 49 19.74 -8.18 -18.71
N LEU A 50 18.56 -7.55 -18.66
CA LEU A 50 17.78 -7.44 -17.42
C LEU A 50 16.31 -7.76 -17.72
N VAL A 51 15.76 -8.73 -17.01
CA VAL A 51 14.36 -9.12 -17.12
C VAL A 51 13.72 -9.09 -15.74
N GLU A 52 12.53 -8.50 -15.65
CA GLU A 52 11.69 -8.57 -14.46
C GLU A 52 10.69 -9.72 -14.60
N TYR A 53 10.59 -10.55 -13.58
CA TYR A 53 9.53 -11.55 -13.41
C TYR A 53 8.64 -11.16 -12.22
N THR A 54 7.33 -11.31 -12.40
CA THR A 54 6.44 -11.40 -11.24
C THR A 54 6.81 -12.63 -10.42
N THR A 55 6.61 -12.61 -9.10
CA THR A 55 6.95 -13.75 -8.23
C THR A 55 6.30 -15.04 -8.72
N ALA A 56 5.02 -15.00 -9.10
CA ALA A 56 4.32 -16.15 -9.67
C ALA A 56 4.92 -16.61 -11.01
N GLY A 57 5.25 -15.68 -11.91
CA GLY A 57 5.86 -15.98 -13.20
C GLY A 57 7.24 -16.63 -13.05
N TYR A 58 8.06 -16.15 -12.10
CA TYR A 58 9.36 -16.72 -11.80
C TYR A 58 9.24 -18.16 -11.27
N ILE A 59 8.35 -18.39 -10.29
CA ILE A 59 8.08 -19.73 -9.74
C ILE A 59 7.68 -20.71 -10.83
N GLN A 60 6.76 -20.30 -11.72
CA GLN A 60 6.28 -21.12 -12.82
C GLN A 60 7.37 -21.41 -13.85
N GLN A 61 8.13 -20.39 -14.27
CA GLN A 61 9.17 -20.51 -15.29
C GLN A 61 10.29 -21.47 -14.86
N PHE A 62 10.65 -21.44 -13.58
CA PHE A 62 11.77 -22.21 -13.03
C PHE A 62 11.33 -23.44 -12.23
N ASN A 63 10.04 -23.80 -12.27
CA ASN A 63 9.44 -24.94 -11.57
C ASN A 63 9.84 -25.02 -10.08
N LEU A 64 9.78 -23.89 -9.38
CA LEU A 64 10.13 -23.83 -7.96
C LEU A 64 9.00 -24.44 -7.13
N ASP A 65 9.31 -25.40 -6.25
CA ASP A 65 8.33 -26.02 -5.36
C ASP A 65 8.04 -25.10 -4.17
N THR A 66 7.19 -24.08 -4.38
CA THR A 66 7.02 -22.95 -3.45
C THR A 66 5.59 -22.69 -3.00
N ASN A 67 4.69 -23.67 -3.15
CA ASN A 67 3.23 -23.51 -2.98
C ASN A 67 2.75 -22.95 -1.62
N ASP A 68 3.61 -22.82 -0.60
CA ASP A 68 3.30 -22.07 0.63
C ASP A 68 4.53 -21.41 1.29
N SER A 69 5.58 -21.15 0.51
CA SER A 69 6.86 -20.67 1.02
C SER A 69 6.84 -19.17 1.38
N ALA A 70 7.65 -18.76 2.36
CA ALA A 70 7.88 -17.35 2.68
C ALA A 70 8.32 -16.54 1.45
N PHE A 71 8.96 -17.19 0.46
CA PHE A 71 9.32 -16.59 -0.81
C PHE A 71 8.10 -16.01 -1.54
N ALA A 72 7.03 -16.80 -1.73
CA ALA A 72 5.81 -16.35 -2.39
C ALA A 72 5.07 -15.24 -1.63
N LYS A 73 5.27 -15.15 -0.30
CA LYS A 73 4.62 -14.16 0.57
C LYS A 73 5.41 -12.85 0.70
N GLU A 74 6.74 -12.91 0.62
CA GLU A 74 7.62 -11.75 0.89
C GLU A 74 8.23 -11.11 -0.35
N VAL A 75 8.38 -11.88 -1.44
CA VAL A 75 9.00 -11.41 -2.68
C VAL A 75 7.95 -10.74 -3.55
N LEU A 76 8.20 -9.49 -3.93
CA LEU A 76 7.36 -8.67 -4.81
C LEU A 76 7.63 -8.98 -6.29
N SER A 77 8.92 -9.11 -6.64
CA SER A 77 9.37 -9.46 -7.99
C SER A 77 10.79 -10.01 -7.96
N VAL A 78 11.22 -10.59 -9.08
CA VAL A 78 12.60 -11.06 -9.29
C VAL A 78 13.17 -10.39 -10.53
N PHE A 79 14.29 -9.69 -10.37
CA PHE A 79 15.09 -9.20 -11.50
C PHE A 79 16.19 -10.19 -11.81
N LYS A 80 16.19 -10.76 -13.02
CA LYS A 80 17.29 -11.57 -13.53
C LYS A 80 18.25 -10.69 -14.32
N LEU A 81 19.44 -10.49 -13.78
CA LEU A 81 20.52 -9.74 -14.41
C LEU A 81 21.53 -10.71 -15.00
N GLN A 82 21.81 -10.59 -16.29
CA GLN A 82 22.85 -11.34 -16.96
C GLN A 82 23.89 -10.38 -17.53
N VAL A 83 25.17 -10.69 -17.31
CA VAL A 83 26.29 -9.94 -17.87
C VAL A 83 27.19 -10.88 -18.66
N ILE A 84 27.36 -10.56 -19.94
CA ILE A 84 28.23 -11.28 -20.85
C ILE A 84 29.30 -10.31 -21.37
N ILE A 85 30.58 -10.63 -21.12
CA ILE A 85 31.72 -9.91 -21.69
C ILE A 85 32.37 -10.82 -22.73
N THR A 86 32.47 -10.38 -23.97
CA THR A 86 33.03 -11.15 -25.10
C THR A 86 34.23 -10.44 -25.69
N GLU A 87 35.32 -11.18 -25.90
CA GLU A 87 36.51 -10.70 -26.64
C GLU A 87 36.34 -10.92 -28.16
N SER A 88 35.60 -11.97 -28.51
CA SER A 88 35.21 -12.32 -29.87
C SER A 88 33.89 -13.12 -29.80
N PRO A 89 33.19 -13.32 -30.93
CA PRO A 89 31.91 -14.05 -30.95
C PRO A 89 31.97 -15.45 -30.33
N THR A 90 33.16 -16.06 -30.30
CA THR A 90 33.38 -17.43 -29.82
C THR A 90 34.06 -17.51 -28.45
N LYS A 91 34.46 -16.37 -27.86
CA LYS A 91 35.19 -16.34 -26.58
C LYS A 91 34.58 -15.33 -25.60
N ALA A 92 33.83 -15.86 -24.64
CA ALA A 92 33.36 -15.09 -23.49
C ALA A 92 34.45 -15.01 -22.41
N LEU A 93 34.74 -13.79 -21.95
CA LEU A 93 35.59 -13.50 -20.79
C LEU A 93 34.80 -13.61 -19.47
N LEU A 94 33.51 -13.29 -19.53
CA LEU A 94 32.57 -13.41 -18.42
C LEU A 94 31.20 -13.79 -18.98
N ASN A 95 30.53 -14.74 -18.34
CA ASN A 95 29.12 -15.02 -18.54
C ASN A 95 28.55 -15.42 -17.19
N LYS A 96 27.80 -14.51 -16.56
CA LYS A 96 27.20 -14.73 -15.24
C LYS A 96 25.77 -14.22 -15.22
N ASP A 97 24.97 -14.92 -14.45
CA ASP A 97 23.59 -14.56 -14.11
C ASP A 97 23.52 -14.27 -12.60
N LEU A 98 22.65 -13.33 -12.23
CA LEU A 98 22.34 -12.98 -10.86
C LEU A 98 20.84 -12.73 -10.72
N ASP A 99 20.20 -13.51 -9.86
CA ASP A 99 18.79 -13.34 -9.53
C ASP A 99 18.66 -12.42 -8.31
N ILE A 100 17.88 -11.34 -8.45
CA ILE A 100 17.74 -10.29 -7.46
C ILE A 100 16.30 -10.31 -6.95
N LEU A 101 16.12 -10.81 -5.73
CA LEU A 101 14.81 -10.88 -5.08
C LEU A 101 14.44 -9.52 -4.49
N ILE A 102 13.34 -8.95 -4.95
CA ILE A 102 12.83 -7.68 -4.43
C ILE A 102 11.83 -7.95 -3.33
N LYS A 103 12.12 -7.43 -2.14
CA LYS A 103 11.24 -7.50 -0.98
C LYS A 103 10.81 -6.10 -0.56
N GLN A 104 9.62 -6.00 0.05
CA GLN A 104 9.18 -4.76 0.64
C GLN A 104 10.12 -4.34 1.78
N GLY A 105 10.80 -3.22 1.59
CA GLY A 105 11.59 -2.56 2.61
C GLY A 105 10.78 -1.56 3.43
N PRO A 106 11.34 -1.08 4.55
CA PRO A 106 10.75 0.05 5.27
C PRO A 106 10.67 1.26 4.34
N SER A 107 9.52 1.91 4.34
CA SER A 107 9.31 3.16 3.62
C SER A 107 8.75 4.18 4.61
N ASN A 108 9.17 5.44 4.46
CA ASN A 108 8.56 6.56 5.17
C ASN A 108 7.52 7.28 4.30
N GLY A 109 7.34 6.85 3.06
CA GLY A 109 6.39 7.45 2.14
C GLY A 109 4.94 7.22 2.52
N ILE A 110 4.06 8.11 2.11
CA ILE A 110 2.60 7.95 2.19
C ILE A 110 2.05 8.25 0.79
N GLY A 111 1.09 7.42 0.34
CA GLY A 111 0.46 7.58 -0.97
C GLY A 111 -0.43 6.40 -1.29
N ILE A 112 -0.98 6.38 -2.51
CA ILE A 112 -1.68 5.22 -3.04
C ILE A 112 -0.64 4.23 -3.60
N PRO A 113 -0.53 3.00 -3.07
CA PRO A 113 0.51 2.06 -3.47
C PRO A 113 0.34 1.61 -4.93
N ILE A 114 1.46 1.40 -5.61
CA ILE A 114 1.50 0.77 -6.93
C ILE A 114 1.89 -0.69 -6.75
N TYR A 115 1.01 -1.62 -7.14
CA TYR A 115 1.25 -3.05 -6.95
C TYR A 115 1.98 -3.72 -8.12
N ASN A 116 1.96 -3.10 -9.31
CA ASN A 116 2.61 -3.61 -10.51
C ASN A 116 3.99 -2.97 -10.78
N LEU A 117 4.53 -2.21 -9.83
CA LEU A 117 5.85 -1.61 -9.94
C LEU A 117 6.63 -1.86 -8.64
N PRO A 118 7.56 -2.82 -8.63
CA PRO A 118 8.23 -3.23 -7.40
C PRO A 118 9.27 -2.21 -6.89
N VAL A 119 9.74 -1.31 -7.76
CA VAL A 119 10.79 -0.32 -7.45
C VAL A 119 10.48 1.07 -8.02
N THR A 120 10.89 2.12 -7.30
CA THR A 120 10.97 3.48 -7.84
C THR A 120 12.16 3.62 -8.79
N ALA A 121 12.25 4.71 -9.56
CA ALA A 121 13.41 4.99 -10.42
C ALA A 121 14.74 5.00 -9.63
N ASN A 122 14.75 5.63 -8.44
CA ASN A 122 15.90 5.59 -7.54
C ASN A 122 16.16 4.17 -7.01
N GLY A 123 15.11 3.41 -6.68
CA GLY A 123 15.23 2.02 -6.26
C GLY A 123 15.87 1.13 -7.34
N PHE A 124 15.48 1.35 -8.60
CA PHE A 124 16.05 0.67 -9.77
C PHE A 124 17.51 1.05 -10.00
N ALA A 125 17.86 2.33 -9.88
CA ALA A 125 19.25 2.77 -9.97
C ALA A 125 20.11 2.15 -8.86
N GLU A 126 19.61 2.09 -7.62
CA GLU A 126 20.29 1.42 -6.50
C GLU A 126 20.40 -0.10 -6.69
N LEU A 127 19.41 -0.73 -7.32
CA LEU A 127 19.46 -2.14 -7.69
C LEU A 127 20.66 -2.40 -8.59
N LEU A 128 20.79 -1.65 -9.69
CA LEU A 128 21.91 -1.80 -10.62
C LEU A 128 23.26 -1.48 -9.98
N LYS A 129 23.34 -0.42 -9.16
CA LYS A 129 24.58 -0.06 -8.46
C LYS A 129 25.06 -1.15 -7.50
N LYS A 130 24.15 -1.91 -6.90
CA LYS A 130 24.50 -3.01 -5.97
C LYS A 130 24.77 -4.31 -6.70
N SER A 131 24.00 -4.62 -7.74
CA SER A 131 24.09 -5.89 -8.46
C SER A 131 25.29 -5.96 -9.41
N LEU A 132 25.63 -4.86 -10.10
CA LEU A 132 26.73 -4.85 -11.07
C LEU A 132 28.10 -5.19 -10.44
N PRO A 133 28.52 -4.61 -9.29
CA PRO A 133 29.78 -5.00 -8.65
C PRO A 133 29.83 -6.46 -8.19
N ILE A 134 28.67 -7.06 -7.91
CA ILE A 134 28.55 -8.46 -7.47
C ILE A 134 28.74 -9.39 -8.67
N ILE A 135 27.99 -9.17 -9.75
CA ILE A 135 28.03 -10.04 -10.94
C ILE A 135 29.32 -9.86 -11.76
N LEU A 136 29.91 -8.67 -11.74
CA LEU A 136 31.19 -8.39 -12.38
C LEU A 136 32.39 -8.89 -11.56
N ASP A 137 32.21 -9.41 -10.35
CA ASP A 137 33.32 -9.98 -9.60
C ASP A 137 33.53 -11.45 -9.99
N SER A 138 34.66 -11.78 -10.63
CA SER A 138 34.95 -13.14 -11.08
C SER A 138 35.08 -14.12 -9.91
N THR A 139 35.47 -13.64 -8.73
CA THR A 139 35.63 -14.45 -7.51
C THR A 139 34.30 -14.71 -6.79
N ASN A 140 33.23 -14.02 -7.18
CA ASN A 140 31.95 -14.12 -6.52
C ASN A 140 31.10 -15.26 -7.10
N HIS A 141 30.52 -16.06 -6.20
CA HIS A 141 29.68 -17.21 -6.53
C HIS A 141 28.20 -16.99 -6.15
N PHE A 142 27.81 -15.78 -5.76
CA PHE A 142 26.40 -15.48 -5.52
C PHE A 142 25.62 -15.55 -6.83
N GLU A 143 24.68 -16.50 -6.89
CA GLU A 143 23.68 -16.62 -7.96
C GLU A 143 22.38 -15.89 -7.58
N LEU A 144 22.22 -15.54 -6.31
CA LEU A 144 21.02 -14.93 -5.77
C LEU A 144 21.36 -13.89 -4.69
N ILE A 145 20.70 -12.73 -4.75
CA ILE A 145 20.75 -11.70 -3.70
C ILE A 145 19.35 -11.21 -3.34
N GLU A 146 19.19 -10.73 -2.11
CA GLU A 146 17.96 -10.08 -1.66
C GLU A 146 18.15 -8.57 -1.56
N MET A 147 17.17 -7.81 -2.06
CA MET A 147 17.14 -6.36 -1.94
C MET A 147 15.79 -5.91 -1.36
N LYS A 148 15.86 -5.17 -0.25
CA LYS A 148 14.70 -4.48 0.34
C LYS A 148 14.60 -3.08 -0.25
N VAL A 149 13.44 -2.77 -0.84
CA VAL A 149 13.19 -1.50 -1.52
C VAL A 149 11.99 -0.78 -0.92
N ALA A 150 12.05 0.54 -0.86
CA ALA A 150 10.88 1.32 -0.48
C ALA A 150 9.79 1.18 -1.55
N GLY A 151 8.54 1.04 -1.11
CA GLY A 151 7.39 0.93 -2.02
C GLY A 151 7.20 2.21 -2.83
N ALA A 152 6.73 2.04 -4.07
CA ALA A 152 6.35 3.14 -4.95
C ALA A 152 4.87 3.52 -4.75
N PHE A 153 4.58 4.80 -4.93
CA PHE A 153 3.22 5.34 -4.86
C PHE A 153 2.87 6.07 -6.16
N VAL A 154 1.57 6.07 -6.49
CA VAL A 154 1.03 6.83 -7.63
C VAL A 154 1.20 8.32 -7.34
N GLY A 155 1.58 9.11 -8.37
CA GLY A 155 1.58 10.56 -8.26
C GLY A 155 0.18 11.10 -7.95
N ASP A 156 0.08 12.20 -7.21
CA ASP A 156 -1.20 12.78 -6.78
C ASP A 156 -1.10 14.30 -6.58
N ASN A 157 -2.25 14.97 -6.43
CA ASN A 157 -2.35 16.40 -6.14
C ASN A 157 -2.93 16.73 -4.75
N PHE A 158 -2.94 15.79 -3.79
CA PHE A 158 -3.65 16.01 -2.52
C PHE A 158 -3.02 15.33 -1.30
N ILE A 159 -2.27 14.26 -1.47
CA ILE A 159 -1.50 13.58 -0.42
C ILE A 159 -0.13 14.23 -0.33
N LEU A 160 0.64 14.22 -1.43
CA LEU A 160 2.03 14.64 -1.40
C LEU A 160 2.15 16.16 -1.21
N GLU A 161 1.24 16.93 -1.79
CA GLU A 161 1.14 18.38 -1.57
C GLU A 161 0.95 18.71 -0.08
N ASN A 162 0.17 17.91 0.65
CA ASN A 162 -0.08 18.11 2.07
C ASN A 162 0.98 17.49 3.00
N THR A 163 1.82 16.56 2.52
CA THR A 163 2.71 15.76 3.38
C THR A 163 4.20 15.87 3.03
N ALA A 164 4.55 16.48 1.91
CA ALA A 164 5.93 16.61 1.47
C ALA A 164 6.76 17.36 2.51
N GLY A 165 7.91 16.78 2.89
CA GLY A 165 8.83 17.39 3.85
C GLY A 165 8.37 17.41 5.32
N LEU A 166 7.13 17.00 5.63
CA LEU A 166 6.64 16.92 7.00
C LEU A 166 7.12 15.65 7.72
N GLU A 167 7.21 15.72 9.05
CA GLU A 167 7.57 14.56 9.87
C GLU A 167 6.49 13.48 9.79
N ARG A 168 6.91 12.23 9.55
CA ARG A 168 6.02 11.07 9.66
C ARG A 168 6.18 10.45 11.03
N THR A 169 5.08 10.35 11.76
CA THR A 169 5.05 9.57 13.00
C THR A 169 4.88 8.10 12.66
N PRO A 170 5.83 7.21 13.02
CA PRO A 170 5.66 5.78 12.87
C PRO A 170 4.69 5.23 13.93
N VAL A 171 3.93 4.20 13.55
CA VAL A 171 3.03 3.48 14.43
C VAL A 171 3.47 2.02 14.51
N TYR A 172 3.85 1.60 15.71
CA TYR A 172 4.27 0.23 15.98
C TYR A 172 3.06 -0.61 16.35
N SER A 173 2.65 -1.49 15.44
CA SER A 173 1.48 -2.33 15.60
C SER A 173 1.87 -3.80 15.83
N LYS A 174 1.49 -4.37 16.98
CA LYS A 174 1.72 -5.79 17.35
C LYS A 174 0.60 -6.29 18.26
N ASP A 175 0.11 -7.51 18.05
CA ASP A 175 -0.88 -8.19 18.91
C ASP A 175 -2.11 -7.33 19.27
N LYS A 176 -2.73 -6.72 18.25
CA LYS A 176 -3.86 -5.78 18.40
C LYS A 176 -3.56 -4.54 19.25
N LEU A 177 -2.31 -4.14 19.38
CA LEU A 177 -1.91 -2.86 19.95
C LEU A 177 -1.24 -2.01 18.89
N SER A 178 -1.54 -0.72 18.87
CA SER A 178 -0.83 0.29 18.08
C SER A 178 -0.24 1.32 19.03
N LYS A 179 1.08 1.53 18.96
CA LYS A 179 1.82 2.49 19.79
C LYS A 179 2.44 3.58 18.92
N TYR A 180 2.30 4.84 19.31
CA TYR A 180 2.85 5.97 18.59
C TYR A 180 3.06 7.18 19.52
N SER A 181 3.74 8.21 19.02
CA SER A 181 3.84 9.51 19.70
C SER A 181 2.84 10.48 19.08
N TYR A 182 2.10 11.24 19.87
CA TYR A 182 1.24 12.31 19.38
C TYR A 182 1.42 13.53 20.28
N ASN A 183 1.75 14.68 19.71
CA ASN A 183 2.15 15.90 20.44
C ASN A 183 3.26 15.62 21.47
N ASN A 184 4.26 14.82 21.08
CA ASN A 184 5.36 14.38 21.95
C ASN A 184 4.94 13.56 23.18
N GLN A 185 3.70 13.05 23.21
CA GLN A 185 3.21 12.16 24.27
C GLN A 185 2.99 10.76 23.71
N PRO A 186 3.38 9.71 24.44
CA PRO A 186 3.09 8.35 24.02
C PRO A 186 1.57 8.14 23.97
N GLN A 187 1.11 7.39 22.98
CA GLN A 187 -0.27 6.96 22.79
C GLN A 187 -0.30 5.45 22.55
N ILE A 188 -1.35 4.79 23.06
CA ILE A 188 -1.55 3.36 22.88
C ILE A 188 -3.04 3.10 22.61
N ILE A 189 -3.34 2.60 21.42
CA ILE A 189 -4.66 2.07 21.07
C ILE A 189 -4.60 0.55 21.15
N ARG A 190 -5.59 -0.05 21.83
CA ARG A 190 -5.86 -1.49 21.77
C ARG A 190 -7.09 -1.74 20.91
N TRP A 191 -6.92 -2.55 19.89
CA TRP A 191 -7.98 -3.01 18.99
C TRP A 191 -8.67 -4.21 19.62
N GLY A 192 -9.98 -4.10 19.85
CA GLY A 192 -10.77 -5.18 20.43
C GLY A 192 -11.25 -6.19 19.40
N ASN A 193 -12.12 -7.10 19.84
CA ASN A 193 -12.70 -8.11 18.97
C ASN A 193 -13.87 -7.53 18.15
N GLN A 194 -14.14 -8.18 17.02
CA GLN A 194 -15.35 -7.99 16.24
C GLN A 194 -16.42 -8.95 16.75
N GLU A 195 -17.63 -8.43 16.92
CA GLU A 195 -18.79 -9.21 17.31
C GLU A 195 -19.99 -8.83 16.45
N TYR A 196 -20.96 -9.73 16.39
CA TYR A 196 -22.23 -9.54 15.70
C TYR A 196 -23.35 -9.77 16.70
N ARG A 197 -24.36 -8.91 16.67
CA ARG A 197 -25.55 -9.04 17.52
C ARG A 197 -26.81 -8.85 16.69
N GLU A 198 -27.72 -9.80 16.74
CA GLU A 198 -29.00 -9.71 16.04
C GLU A 198 -29.82 -8.50 16.52
N ILE A 199 -30.51 -7.85 15.59
CA ILE A 199 -31.52 -6.82 15.87
C ILE A 199 -32.91 -7.47 15.78
N ILE A 200 -33.49 -7.77 16.95
CA ILE A 200 -34.79 -8.43 17.06
C ILE A 200 -35.90 -7.37 16.99
N LEU A 201 -36.71 -7.39 15.94
CA LEU A 201 -37.72 -6.35 15.68
C LEU A 201 -39.09 -6.63 16.30
N LYS A 202 -39.38 -7.87 16.69
CA LYS A 202 -40.68 -8.32 17.20
C LYS A 202 -40.52 -9.27 18.39
N GLY A 203 -41.57 -9.42 19.19
CA GLY A 203 -41.62 -10.37 20.31
C GLY A 203 -41.09 -9.82 21.63
N LYS A 204 -40.93 -10.70 22.63
CA LYS A 204 -40.58 -10.34 24.02
C LYS A 204 -39.14 -9.86 24.17
N ASN A 205 -38.24 -10.29 23.31
CA ASN A 205 -36.81 -9.94 23.33
C ASN A 205 -36.47 -8.83 22.32
N LYS A 206 -37.45 -7.96 22.00
CA LYS A 206 -37.27 -6.88 21.02
C LYS A 206 -36.08 -6.00 21.42
N THR A 207 -35.17 -5.77 20.50
CA THR A 207 -34.04 -4.85 20.67
C THR A 207 -34.57 -3.42 20.80
N ILE A 208 -34.12 -2.70 21.83
CA ILE A 208 -34.51 -1.30 22.04
C ILE A 208 -33.69 -0.43 21.09
N LEU A 209 -34.38 0.22 20.14
CA LEU A 209 -33.80 1.15 19.17
C LEU A 209 -34.41 2.54 19.38
N ASN A 210 -33.65 3.59 19.11
CA ASN A 210 -34.24 4.92 19.00
C ASN A 210 -35.11 5.03 17.74
N ASP A 211 -36.06 5.96 17.72
CA ASP A 211 -37.05 6.08 16.64
C ASP A 211 -36.42 6.25 15.24
N SER A 212 -35.29 6.97 15.16
CA SER A 212 -34.62 7.19 13.88
C SER A 212 -34.01 5.90 13.35
N LEU A 213 -33.32 5.14 14.21
CA LEU A 213 -32.70 3.87 13.88
C LEU A 213 -33.77 2.81 13.57
N GLN A 214 -34.87 2.77 14.33
CA GLN A 214 -36.00 1.88 14.08
C GLN A 214 -36.51 2.05 12.64
N LYS A 215 -36.73 3.30 12.20
CA LYS A 215 -37.16 3.59 10.83
C LYS A 215 -36.13 3.15 9.78
N GLY A 216 -34.85 3.40 10.04
CA GLY A 216 -33.77 2.98 9.15
C GLY A 216 -33.67 1.46 8.99
N VAL A 217 -33.84 0.73 10.10
CA VAL A 217 -33.82 -0.74 10.13
C VAL A 217 -35.06 -1.33 9.45
N GLU A 218 -36.26 -0.78 9.71
CA GLU A 218 -37.49 -1.22 9.06
C GLU A 218 -37.43 -1.01 7.56
N TYR A 219 -36.95 0.16 7.11
CA TYR A 219 -36.75 0.45 5.68
C TYR A 219 -35.76 -0.53 5.02
N ALA A 220 -34.62 -0.80 5.66
CA ALA A 220 -33.62 -1.72 5.14
C ALA A 220 -34.14 -3.15 5.02
N ARG A 221 -34.89 -3.62 6.04
CA ARG A 221 -35.52 -4.95 6.02
C ARG A 221 -36.54 -5.05 4.89
N ASP A 222 -37.45 -4.09 4.77
CA ASP A 222 -38.56 -4.17 3.83
C ASP A 222 -38.09 -4.10 2.36
N LEU A 223 -36.95 -3.47 2.09
CA LEU A 223 -36.38 -3.36 0.74
C LEU A 223 -35.70 -4.66 0.26
N PHE A 224 -35.15 -5.46 1.18
CA PHE A 224 -34.26 -6.57 0.83
C PHE A 224 -34.61 -7.93 1.45
N ASP A 225 -35.67 -8.01 2.27
CA ASP A 225 -36.02 -9.19 3.09
C ASP A 225 -34.80 -9.77 3.84
N ALA A 226 -34.01 -8.86 4.42
CA ALA A 226 -32.69 -9.16 4.95
C ALA A 226 -32.70 -9.24 6.49
N ASP A 227 -31.86 -10.14 7.03
CA ASP A 227 -31.54 -10.15 8.45
C ASP A 227 -30.74 -8.90 8.83
N ILE A 228 -31.09 -8.30 9.96
CA ILE A 228 -30.48 -7.05 10.42
C ILE A 228 -29.68 -7.32 11.70
N VAL A 229 -28.43 -6.87 11.71
CA VAL A 229 -27.48 -7.07 12.81
C VAL A 229 -26.78 -5.78 13.18
N PHE A 230 -26.30 -5.70 14.43
CA PHE A 230 -25.24 -4.79 14.83
C PHE A 230 -23.89 -5.46 14.61
N LEU A 231 -23.02 -4.79 13.88
CA LEU A 231 -21.59 -5.04 13.83
C LEU A 231 -20.96 -4.24 14.98
N LEU A 232 -20.28 -4.94 15.87
CA LEU A 232 -19.68 -4.38 17.08
C LEU A 232 -18.17 -4.55 17.01
N GLN A 233 -17.44 -3.49 17.33
CA GLN A 233 -16.00 -3.61 17.53
C GLN A 233 -15.56 -2.74 18.72
N GLU A 234 -14.90 -3.37 19.67
CA GLU A 234 -14.30 -2.66 20.78
C GLU A 234 -12.99 -1.97 20.37
N GLY A 235 -12.70 -0.84 20.98
CA GLY A 235 -11.42 -0.15 20.91
C GLY A 235 -11.10 0.47 22.27
N ARG A 236 -9.83 0.61 22.62
CA ARG A 236 -9.44 1.25 23.89
C ARG A 236 -8.31 2.23 23.65
N ASP A 237 -8.49 3.44 24.13
CA ASP A 237 -7.39 4.35 24.42
C ASP A 237 -6.82 3.98 25.80
N VAL A 238 -5.67 3.33 25.80
CA VAL A 238 -5.12 2.70 27.01
C VAL A 238 -4.60 3.73 27.99
N LEU A 239 -3.99 4.81 27.51
CA LEU A 239 -3.34 5.79 28.40
C LEU A 239 -4.32 6.80 28.98
N ASN A 240 -5.40 7.12 28.26
CA ASN A 240 -6.49 7.94 28.80
C ASN A 240 -7.57 7.11 29.52
N ASP A 241 -7.38 5.79 29.62
CA ASP A 241 -8.30 4.82 30.22
C ASP A 241 -9.75 4.89 29.69
N LYS A 242 -9.90 5.00 28.37
CA LYS A 242 -11.21 5.07 27.71
C LYS A 242 -11.49 3.85 26.87
N ASN A 243 -12.62 3.21 27.14
CA ASN A 243 -13.13 2.09 26.35
C ASN A 243 -14.23 2.58 25.41
N TYR A 244 -14.12 2.19 24.16
CA TYR A 244 -15.03 2.54 23.09
C TYR A 244 -15.67 1.29 22.49
N LEU A 245 -16.94 1.41 22.13
CA LEU A 245 -17.66 0.44 21.32
C LEU A 245 -18.11 1.14 20.04
N LEU A 246 -17.60 0.68 18.90
CA LEU A 246 -18.18 1.03 17.61
C LEU A 246 -19.35 0.10 17.33
N GLN A 247 -20.47 0.69 16.95
CA GLN A 247 -21.69 -0.03 16.61
C GLN A 247 -22.20 0.43 15.24
N PHE A 248 -22.27 -0.51 14.30
CA PHE A 248 -22.83 -0.28 12.97
C PHE A 248 -24.04 -1.19 12.76
N PRO A 249 -25.24 -0.65 12.56
CA PRO A 249 -26.34 -1.44 12.03
C PRO A 249 -26.07 -1.80 10.57
N ALA A 250 -26.32 -3.05 10.22
CA ALA A 250 -26.09 -3.61 8.89
C ALA A 250 -27.15 -4.64 8.54
N GLN A 251 -27.40 -4.79 7.25
CA GLN A 251 -28.19 -5.88 6.69
C GLN A 251 -27.25 -6.97 6.14
N ILE A 252 -27.66 -8.22 6.32
CA ILE A 252 -27.06 -9.39 5.66
C ILE A 252 -27.83 -9.60 4.37
N ALA A 253 -27.19 -9.28 3.25
CA ALA A 253 -27.74 -9.46 1.91
C ALA A 253 -27.04 -10.62 1.20
N TYR A 254 -27.65 -11.14 0.14
CA TYR A 254 -27.11 -12.25 -0.63
C TYR A 254 -26.94 -11.82 -2.09
N ASN A 255 -25.73 -11.98 -2.62
CA ASN A 255 -25.50 -11.89 -4.06
C ASN A 255 -25.56 -13.31 -4.63
N ILE A 256 -26.40 -13.50 -5.64
CA ILE A 256 -26.42 -14.73 -6.44
C ILE A 256 -25.34 -14.56 -7.50
N ASN A 257 -24.26 -15.32 -7.38
CA ASN A 257 -23.22 -15.34 -8.42
C ASN A 257 -23.75 -16.03 -9.68
N ASP A 258 -23.04 -15.88 -10.82
CA ASP A 258 -23.41 -16.50 -12.10
C ASP A 258 -23.58 -18.04 -12.01
N ASP A 259 -22.91 -18.68 -11.05
CA ASP A 259 -23.01 -20.12 -10.75
C ASP A 259 -24.21 -20.50 -9.85
N GLY A 260 -25.13 -19.55 -9.57
CA GLY A 260 -26.30 -19.76 -8.71
C GLY A 260 -26.01 -19.84 -7.20
N GLN A 261 -24.76 -19.69 -6.78
CA GLN A 261 -24.39 -19.69 -5.36
C GLN A 261 -24.63 -18.32 -4.73
N ALA A 262 -25.44 -18.30 -3.65
CA ALA A 262 -25.67 -17.12 -2.83
C ALA A 262 -24.46 -16.90 -1.90
N LYS A 263 -23.67 -15.84 -2.12
CA LYS A 263 -22.65 -15.40 -1.17
C LYS A 263 -23.22 -14.29 -0.29
N PRO A 264 -23.27 -14.48 1.05
CA PRO A 264 -23.70 -13.41 1.94
C PRO A 264 -22.69 -12.27 1.92
N TYR A 265 -23.18 -11.04 1.93
CA TYR A 265 -22.39 -9.84 2.10
C TYR A 265 -23.06 -8.88 3.07
N ILE A 266 -22.25 -8.04 3.71
CA ILE A 266 -22.70 -7.08 4.70
C ILE A 266 -22.88 -5.72 4.03
N ASN A 267 -24.09 -5.17 4.14
CA ASN A 267 -24.36 -3.82 3.71
C ASN A 267 -24.72 -2.95 4.93
N LEU A 268 -23.97 -1.87 5.14
CA LEU A 268 -24.23 -0.97 6.28
C LEU A 268 -25.51 -0.18 6.02
N ILE A 269 -26.34 0.01 7.05
CA ILE A 269 -27.57 0.80 6.92
C ILE A 269 -27.20 2.26 6.69
N THR A 270 -27.68 2.84 5.60
CA THR A 270 -27.38 4.22 5.21
C THR A 270 -28.05 5.23 6.14
N GLY A 271 -27.32 6.24 6.57
CA GLY A 271 -27.83 7.33 7.42
C GLY A 271 -26.99 7.51 8.67
N LYS A 272 -27.40 8.43 9.56
CA LYS A 272 -26.67 8.74 10.80
C LYS A 272 -27.00 7.74 11.91
N TYR A 273 -26.71 6.47 11.64
CA TYR A 273 -27.13 5.32 12.46
C TYR A 273 -25.96 4.56 13.07
N HIS A 274 -24.73 5.04 12.84
CA HIS A 274 -23.52 4.43 13.38
C HIS A 274 -23.02 5.26 14.56
N TYR A 275 -22.48 4.57 15.55
CA TYR A 275 -22.15 5.17 16.84
C TYR A 275 -20.76 4.80 17.30
N LEU A 276 -20.11 5.75 17.97
CA LEU A 276 -19.01 5.49 18.89
C LEU A 276 -19.54 5.74 20.30
N ILE A 277 -19.49 4.70 21.14
CA ILE A 277 -20.03 4.73 22.50
C ILE A 277 -18.86 4.65 23.48
N GLU A 278 -18.80 5.57 24.44
CA GLU A 278 -17.86 5.56 25.57
C GLU A 278 -18.64 5.21 26.84
N GLY A 279 -18.47 3.98 27.35
CA GLY A 279 -19.27 3.48 28.47
C GLY A 279 -20.76 3.40 28.11
N LYS A 280 -21.56 4.36 28.60
CA LYS A 280 -23.00 4.49 28.28
C LYS A 280 -23.31 5.67 27.37
N ASP A 281 -22.33 6.54 27.13
CA ASP A 281 -22.52 7.79 26.42
C ASP A 281 -22.22 7.62 24.94
N THR A 282 -23.15 8.08 24.09
CA THR A 282 -22.88 8.17 22.65
C THR A 282 -22.04 9.42 22.40
N ILE A 283 -20.75 9.23 22.12
CA ILE A 283 -19.82 10.33 21.88
C ILE A 283 -19.70 10.68 20.40
N ALA A 284 -20.01 9.73 19.51
CA ALA A 284 -20.12 10.03 18.08
C ALA A 284 -21.36 9.41 17.47
N GLN A 285 -21.95 10.15 16.52
CA GLN A 285 -23.01 9.69 15.63
C GLN A 285 -22.65 10.10 14.20
N PHE A 286 -22.64 9.14 13.29
CA PHE A 286 -22.15 9.34 11.94
C PHE A 286 -22.85 8.47 10.90
N SER A 287 -22.68 8.85 9.64
CA SER A 287 -23.09 8.10 8.45
C SER A 287 -21.88 7.53 7.72
N VAL A 288 -22.04 6.36 7.12
CA VAL A 288 -21.06 5.77 6.20
C VAL A 288 -21.63 5.79 4.78
N LYS A 289 -20.94 6.46 3.86
CA LYS A 289 -21.21 6.42 2.43
C LYS A 289 -20.18 5.53 1.74
N ARG A 290 -20.56 4.91 0.63
CA ARG A 290 -19.70 3.97 -0.13
C ARG A 290 -19.39 4.51 -1.53
N ASN A 291 -18.22 4.15 -2.07
CA ASN A 291 -17.81 4.42 -3.45
C ASN A 291 -17.93 5.90 -3.85
N ILE A 292 -17.32 6.77 -3.06
CA ILE A 292 -17.35 8.22 -3.29
C ILE A 292 -16.20 8.61 -4.22
N VAL A 293 -16.56 9.16 -5.38
CA VAL A 293 -15.61 9.75 -6.33
C VAL A 293 -15.42 11.23 -6.01
N GLU A 294 -14.18 11.63 -5.73
CA GLU A 294 -13.78 13.03 -5.52
C GLU A 294 -13.17 13.58 -6.81
N THR A 295 -13.83 14.56 -7.43
CA THR A 295 -13.42 15.07 -8.75
C THR A 295 -12.19 15.95 -8.69
N GLU A 296 -11.94 16.63 -7.56
CA GLU A 296 -10.80 17.54 -7.41
C GLU A 296 -9.50 16.81 -7.02
N LYS A 297 -9.64 15.60 -6.45
CA LYS A 297 -8.51 14.76 -6.06
C LYS A 297 -8.14 13.84 -7.21
N LYS A 298 -6.97 14.09 -7.80
CA LYS A 298 -6.48 13.38 -8.97
C LYS A 298 -5.33 12.46 -8.58
N LEU A 299 -5.30 11.29 -9.20
CA LEU A 299 -4.13 10.42 -9.25
C LEU A 299 -3.58 10.45 -10.68
N PHE A 300 -2.27 10.61 -10.78
CA PHE A 300 -1.52 10.63 -12.02
C PHE A 300 -0.89 9.25 -12.22
N ALA A 301 -1.62 8.33 -12.84
CA ALA A 301 -1.22 6.92 -13.00
C ALA A 301 0.05 6.72 -13.87
N HIS A 302 0.44 7.75 -14.62
CA HIS A 302 1.68 7.80 -15.41
C HIS A 302 2.90 8.29 -14.59
N GLN A 303 2.68 8.70 -13.33
CA GLN A 303 3.68 9.21 -12.41
C GLN A 303 3.86 8.29 -11.22
N VAL A 304 5.11 8.17 -10.77
CA VAL A 304 5.47 7.44 -9.55
C VAL A 304 6.30 8.31 -8.63
N THR A 305 6.12 8.13 -7.33
CA THR A 305 6.81 8.87 -6.29
C THR A 305 7.23 7.95 -5.15
N ASN A 306 8.19 8.39 -4.33
CA ASN A 306 8.53 7.73 -3.08
C ASN A 306 7.57 8.07 -1.93
N GLY A 307 6.58 8.96 -2.16
CA GLY A 307 5.58 9.38 -1.17
C GLY A 307 6.14 10.25 -0.03
N PHE A 308 7.37 10.75 -0.18
CA PHE A 308 8.09 11.55 0.82
C PHE A 308 8.37 12.98 0.34
N THR A 309 8.89 13.13 -0.88
CA THR A 309 9.25 14.43 -1.46
C THR A 309 8.71 14.58 -2.88
N MET A 310 8.32 15.81 -3.23
CA MET A 310 7.90 16.18 -4.58
C MET A 310 8.99 15.94 -5.64
N SER A 311 10.27 16.10 -5.26
CA SER A 311 11.41 15.87 -6.15
C SER A 311 11.61 14.41 -6.60
N SER A 312 10.88 13.46 -6.00
CA SER A 312 10.96 12.05 -6.37
C SER A 312 9.98 11.64 -7.48
N ILE A 313 9.08 12.55 -7.88
CA ILE A 313 8.10 12.29 -8.93
C ILE A 313 8.83 12.01 -10.24
N THR A 314 8.53 10.86 -10.83
CA THR A 314 9.09 10.41 -12.11
C THR A 314 7.97 9.91 -13.01
N ASN A 315 7.99 10.28 -14.29
CA ASN A 315 7.08 9.71 -15.28
C ASN A 315 7.56 8.30 -15.66
N ILE A 316 6.70 7.30 -15.52
CA ILE A 316 6.95 5.94 -16.01
C ILE A 316 6.45 5.75 -17.45
N GLU A 317 5.52 6.61 -17.88
CA GLU A 317 4.97 6.64 -19.22
C GLU A 317 4.89 8.10 -19.69
N ASN A 318 5.06 8.34 -20.99
CA ASN A 318 4.96 9.68 -21.57
C ASN A 318 3.51 10.13 -21.78
N THR A 319 2.57 9.19 -21.80
CA THR A 319 1.14 9.49 -21.99
C THR A 319 0.51 9.82 -20.64
N GLU A 320 -0.08 11.01 -20.54
CA GLU A 320 -0.80 11.39 -19.32
C GLU A 320 -2.01 10.50 -19.10
N ARG A 321 -2.03 9.82 -17.96
CA ARG A 321 -3.18 9.08 -17.45
C ARG A 321 -3.59 9.64 -16.10
N ILE A 322 -4.78 10.25 -16.06
CA ILE A 322 -5.34 10.90 -14.88
C ILE A 322 -6.63 10.18 -14.49
N ILE A 323 -6.75 9.81 -13.22
CA ILE A 323 -7.94 9.19 -12.66
C ILE A 323 -8.41 9.98 -11.44
N ASN A 324 -9.72 10.01 -11.21
CA ASN A 324 -10.28 10.61 -10.00
C ASN A 324 -10.08 9.66 -8.82
N MET A 325 -9.84 10.23 -7.65
CA MET A 325 -9.76 9.45 -6.42
C MET A 325 -11.13 8.87 -6.08
N ASN A 326 -11.16 7.57 -5.78
CA ASN A 326 -12.34 6.87 -5.28
C ASN A 326 -12.08 6.38 -3.85
N TYR A 327 -12.95 6.77 -2.94
CA TYR A 327 -12.97 6.28 -1.57
C TYR A 327 -14.03 5.19 -1.42
N PRO A 328 -13.62 3.93 -1.17
CA PRO A 328 -14.53 2.86 -0.78
C PRO A 328 -15.47 3.26 0.34
N PHE A 329 -14.99 4.02 1.33
CA PHE A 329 -15.81 4.54 2.42
C PHE A 329 -15.54 6.01 2.71
N LEU A 330 -16.61 6.74 2.99
CA LEU A 330 -16.60 8.09 3.52
C LEU A 330 -17.43 8.12 4.80
N VAL A 331 -16.81 8.45 5.93
CA VAL A 331 -17.46 8.52 7.24
C VAL A 331 -17.65 9.98 7.62
N GLU A 332 -18.88 10.41 7.90
CA GLU A 332 -19.19 11.81 8.22
C GLU A 332 -20.17 11.91 9.39
N GLY A 333 -19.88 12.77 10.36
CA GLY A 333 -20.73 12.90 11.53
C GLY A 333 -20.26 13.94 12.53
N LYS A 334 -20.63 13.72 13.79
CA LYS A 334 -20.18 14.53 14.92
C LYS A 334 -19.53 13.65 15.98
N LEU A 335 -18.44 14.13 16.57
CA LEU A 335 -17.72 13.54 17.69
C LEU A 335 -17.64 14.61 18.78
N TRP A 336 -18.22 14.36 19.97
CA TRP A 336 -18.52 15.36 21.01
C TRP A 336 -19.10 16.66 20.44
N ASN A 337 -20.15 16.53 19.61
CA ASN A 337 -20.83 17.60 18.88
C ASN A 337 -20.00 18.39 17.85
N GLN A 338 -18.73 18.05 17.65
CA GLN A 338 -17.86 18.67 16.66
C GLN A 338 -17.86 17.86 15.35
N PRO A 339 -18.01 18.50 14.18
CA PRO A 339 -18.07 17.78 12.92
C PRO A 339 -16.74 17.10 12.59
N PHE A 340 -16.83 15.88 12.05
CA PHE A 340 -15.68 15.16 11.53
C PHE A 340 -16.02 14.48 10.20
N LYS A 341 -14.99 14.23 9.40
CA LYS A 341 -15.05 13.48 8.15
C LYS A 341 -13.82 12.60 8.02
N ILE A 342 -13.98 11.34 7.63
CA ILE A 342 -12.86 10.42 7.38
C ILE A 342 -13.05 9.82 5.98
N CYS A 343 -12.12 10.13 5.07
CA CYS A 343 -12.06 9.51 3.75
C CYS A 343 -11.15 8.28 3.84
N ILE A 344 -11.66 7.10 3.47
CA ILE A 344 -10.96 5.82 3.62
C ILE A 344 -10.75 5.18 2.25
N SER A 345 -9.50 4.87 1.95
CA SER A 345 -9.08 4.12 0.77
C SER A 345 -8.07 3.04 1.13
N THR A 346 -7.64 2.25 0.15
CA THR A 346 -6.68 1.16 0.33
C THR A 346 -5.37 1.71 0.89
N GLY A 347 -5.16 1.50 2.18
CA GLY A 347 -3.98 1.95 2.90
C GLY A 347 -3.95 3.44 3.23
N LEU A 348 -4.88 4.30 2.78
CA LEU A 348 -4.84 5.76 2.98
C LEU A 348 -6.09 6.28 3.69
N ARG A 349 -5.90 7.10 4.73
CA ARG A 349 -6.97 7.72 5.54
C ARG A 349 -6.71 9.20 5.61
N GLU A 350 -7.69 10.01 5.22
CA GLU A 350 -7.68 11.44 5.46
C GLU A 350 -8.69 11.76 6.54
N ILE A 351 -8.22 12.34 7.64
CA ILE A 351 -9.03 12.61 8.82
C ILE A 351 -9.21 14.12 8.91
N TYR A 352 -10.46 14.54 8.84
CA TYR A 352 -10.89 15.90 9.00
C TYR A 352 -11.64 16.07 10.32
N PHE A 353 -11.36 17.16 11.02
CA PHE A 353 -12.04 17.54 12.26
C PHE A 353 -12.29 19.05 12.24
N ASN A 354 -13.49 19.48 12.63
CA ASN A 354 -13.94 20.88 12.48
C ASN A 354 -13.73 21.44 11.06
N ASN A 355 -13.99 20.60 10.05
CA ASN A 355 -13.85 20.90 8.62
C ASN A 355 -12.41 21.19 8.16
N GLN A 356 -11.41 20.92 9.00
CA GLN A 356 -9.98 21.04 8.66
C GLN A 356 -9.37 19.64 8.50
N LEU A 357 -8.50 19.46 7.50
CA LEU A 357 -7.70 18.25 7.38
C LEU A 357 -6.63 18.26 8.47
N ILE A 358 -6.72 17.33 9.42
CA ILE A 358 -5.83 17.28 10.59
C ILE A 358 -4.81 16.15 10.52
N CYS A 359 -5.03 15.15 9.66
CA CYS A 359 -4.15 14.00 9.57
C CYS A 359 -4.31 13.25 8.25
N ILE A 360 -3.19 12.83 7.68
CA ILE A 360 -3.14 11.80 6.65
C ILE A 360 -2.41 10.59 7.23
N ALA A 361 -3.11 9.47 7.35
CA ALA A 361 -2.60 8.22 7.91
C ALA A 361 -2.49 7.13 6.86
N TYR A 362 -1.46 6.30 7.00
CA TYR A 362 -1.18 5.17 6.12
C TYR A 362 -1.10 3.84 6.87
N GLY A 363 -1.58 2.77 6.24
CA GLY A 363 -1.43 1.37 6.67
C GLY A 363 -2.66 0.53 6.33
N ASN A 364 -2.54 -0.73 5.90
CA ASN A 364 -3.73 -1.43 5.37
C ASN A 364 -4.78 -1.76 6.44
N LYS A 365 -4.47 -2.65 7.38
CA LYS A 365 -5.43 -3.09 8.42
C LYS A 365 -5.32 -2.32 9.73
N LEU A 366 -4.13 -1.81 10.00
CA LEU A 366 -3.78 -1.04 11.19
C LEU A 366 -2.96 0.16 10.74
N PRO A 367 -2.92 1.24 11.53
CA PRO A 367 -2.04 2.36 11.21
C PRO A 367 -0.57 1.91 11.29
N GLU A 368 0.19 2.32 10.29
CA GLU A 368 1.65 2.11 10.21
C GLU A 368 2.41 3.42 10.38
N ARG A 369 1.85 4.52 9.89
CA ARG A 369 2.42 5.86 10.01
C ARG A 369 1.37 6.92 9.73
N PHE A 370 1.61 8.14 10.16
CA PHE A 370 0.77 9.27 9.79
C PHE A 370 1.55 10.59 9.80
N VAL A 371 0.95 11.61 9.19
CA VAL A 371 1.39 13.00 9.24
C VAL A 371 0.28 13.81 9.89
N SER A 372 0.59 14.48 11.00
CA SER A 372 -0.30 15.46 11.61
C SER A 372 -0.23 16.77 10.83
N LEU A 373 -1.39 17.38 10.59
CA LEU A 373 -1.55 18.60 9.81
C LEU A 373 -2.27 19.66 10.65
N GLY A 374 -1.83 20.91 10.52
CA GLY A 374 -2.45 22.03 11.22
C GLY A 374 -2.28 22.01 12.74
N GLU A 375 -3.24 22.62 13.44
CA GLU A 375 -3.23 22.69 14.90
C GLU A 375 -3.52 21.32 15.51
N SER A 376 -2.72 20.98 16.52
CA SER A 376 -2.89 19.71 17.22
C SER A 376 -4.19 19.71 18.03
N ILE A 377 -5.04 18.72 17.77
CA ILE A 377 -6.18 18.42 18.63
C ILE A 377 -5.71 17.65 19.88
N ASN A 378 -6.59 17.48 20.86
CA ASN A 378 -6.24 16.67 22.03
C ASN A 378 -6.12 15.18 21.64
N ALA A 379 -5.27 14.46 22.38
CA ALA A 379 -4.95 13.06 22.10
C ALA A 379 -6.18 12.13 22.16
N THR A 380 -7.08 12.35 23.12
CA THR A 380 -8.32 11.57 23.23
C THR A 380 -9.19 11.67 21.98
N THR A 381 -9.34 12.88 21.43
CA THR A 381 -10.07 13.09 20.17
C THR A 381 -9.37 12.46 19.00
N PHE A 382 -8.05 12.62 18.91
CA PHE A 382 -7.27 11.98 17.86
C PHE A 382 -7.40 10.45 17.90
N ASN A 383 -7.30 9.85 19.09
CA ASN A 383 -7.41 8.41 19.29
C ASN A 383 -8.81 7.91 18.92
N ALA A 384 -9.88 8.61 19.31
CA ALA A 384 -11.24 8.27 18.92
C ALA A 384 -11.42 8.29 17.38
N LEU A 385 -10.88 9.30 16.69
CA LEU A 385 -10.90 9.38 15.23
C LEU A 385 -10.09 8.25 14.57
N MET A 386 -8.91 7.91 15.11
CA MET A 386 -8.09 6.80 14.64
C MET A 386 -8.81 5.45 14.80
N ILE A 387 -9.54 5.25 15.91
CA ILE A 387 -10.33 4.04 16.14
C ILE A 387 -11.46 3.93 15.11
N ILE A 388 -12.14 5.04 14.77
CA ILE A 388 -13.14 5.04 13.69
C ILE A 388 -12.48 4.76 12.33
N ALA A 389 -11.36 5.43 12.02
CA ALA A 389 -10.69 5.37 10.73
C ALA A 389 -10.13 3.98 10.38
N TYR A 390 -9.71 3.21 11.38
CA TYR A 390 -9.15 1.87 11.23
C TYR A 390 -10.07 0.77 11.76
N ASN A 391 -11.36 1.07 11.89
CA ASN A 391 -12.35 0.03 12.19
C ASN A 391 -12.32 -1.06 11.11
N GLN A 392 -12.40 -2.33 11.52
CA GLN A 392 -12.23 -3.46 10.62
C GLN A 392 -13.44 -3.69 9.69
N PHE A 393 -14.61 -3.11 9.99
CA PHE A 393 -15.77 -3.14 9.08
C PHE A 393 -15.69 -2.09 7.96
N LEU A 394 -14.65 -1.25 7.96
CA LEU A 394 -14.40 -0.19 6.97
C LEU A 394 -13.10 -0.46 6.18
N GLN A 395 -12.72 -1.73 6.01
CA GLN A 395 -11.47 -2.17 5.35
C GLN A 395 -11.74 -2.94 4.07
#